data_AF-A0A7S2EET4-F1
#
_entry.id   AF-A0A7S2EET4-F1
#
_cell.length_a   1.000
_cell.length_b   1.000
_cell.length_c   1.000
_cell.angle_alpha   90.00
_cell.angle_beta   90.00
_cell.angle_gamma   90.00
#
_symmetry.space_group_name_H-M   'P 1'
#
loop_
_entity.id
_entity.type
_entity.pdbx_description
1 polymer ?
#
loop_
_entity_poly.entity_id
_entity_poly.type
_entity_poly.pdbx_seq_one_letter_code
_entity_poly.pdbx_strand_id
1 'polypeptide(L)'
;MDLLDTTSLYCPPHLSPLLILRIIQLSISHGVCESTAFGFAAYSALLSRIGDVHNAYKYGNFALDIMRRMHAREKYCRIYPFLFSSVFLRSNRMHSCLDTVLEAHREGLKAGDVTCATICATIYCNIAFRCKKKLALVKKDLTDLGREAKVYRQESTWNLVYPLEQAILILMGHANRPILLDGDAIPDESSDRHNMTNAKSANADRLLVFLYYFQVLVAYIFDDIELAIKMVEKCIEMDERISFFKRGSIQGFVLNSEITFLYGLTSLAQARKTNEVIWKNRGHESMRKVRKLAKDCPKNYHHKLLLLEA
;
A
#
# COMPACT_ATOMS: atom_id res chain seq x y z
N MET A 1 -3.60 24.35 13.21
CA MET A 1 -4.07 22.98 12.90
C MET A 1 -2.99 22.13 12.22
N ASP A 2 -1.98 22.71 11.55
CA ASP A 2 -0.88 21.92 10.94
C ASP A 2 -0.11 21.00 11.90
N LEU A 3 0.03 21.38 13.19
CA LEU A 3 0.63 20.50 14.21
C LEU A 3 -0.26 19.28 14.50
N LEU A 4 -1.59 19.40 14.40
CA LEU A 4 -2.53 18.29 14.56
C LEU A 4 -2.51 17.35 13.36
N ASP A 5 -2.29 17.87 12.15
CA ASP A 5 -2.20 17.07 10.93
C ASP A 5 -0.92 16.23 10.93
N THR A 6 0.21 16.86 11.25
CA THR A 6 1.51 16.18 11.39
C THR A 6 1.49 15.19 12.55
N THR A 7 0.97 15.56 13.72
CA THR A 7 0.86 14.60 14.82
C THR A 7 -0.09 13.45 14.50
N SER A 8 -1.21 13.66 13.82
CA SER A 8 -2.11 12.56 13.40
C SER A 8 -1.44 11.53 12.48
N LEU A 9 -0.44 11.93 11.69
CA LEU A 9 0.35 11.03 10.83
C LEU A 9 1.32 10.14 11.63
N TYR A 10 1.84 10.65 12.76
CA TYR A 10 2.89 9.98 13.55
C TYR A 10 2.44 9.50 14.94
N CYS A 11 1.18 9.75 15.32
CA CYS A 11 0.62 9.33 16.60
C CYS A 11 0.40 7.81 16.66
N PRO A 12 0.44 7.19 17.85
CA PRO A 12 0.03 5.81 18.04
C PRO A 12 -1.34 5.51 17.39
N PRO A 13 -1.52 4.31 16.80
CA PRO A 13 -2.74 3.96 16.03
C PRO A 13 -4.06 4.13 16.79
N HIS A 14 -4.05 4.03 18.11
CA HIS A 14 -5.25 4.19 18.95
C HIS A 14 -5.63 5.67 19.17
N LEU A 15 -4.67 6.60 19.06
CA LEU A 15 -4.91 8.04 19.21
C LEU A 15 -5.27 8.72 17.89
N SER A 16 -4.82 8.16 16.76
CA SER A 16 -5.12 8.71 15.42
C SER A 16 -6.62 8.95 15.18
N PRO A 17 -7.56 8.01 15.48
CA PRO A 17 -8.98 8.25 15.32
C PRO A 17 -9.52 9.42 16.17
N LEU A 18 -9.01 9.59 17.39
CA LEU A 18 -9.44 10.66 18.29
C LEU A 18 -9.01 12.03 17.75
N LEU A 19 -7.78 12.14 17.23
CA LEU A 19 -7.28 13.36 16.60
C LEU A 19 -8.05 13.70 15.33
N ILE A 20 -8.30 12.72 14.47
CA ILE A 20 -9.07 12.89 13.24
C ILE A 20 -10.48 13.39 13.53
N LEU A 21 -11.17 12.77 14.50
CA LEU A 21 -12.50 13.20 14.92
C LEU A 21 -12.47 14.60 15.55
N ARG A 22 -11.40 14.95 16.28
CA ARG A 22 -11.24 16.30 16.85
C ARG A 22 -11.06 17.37 15.77
N ILE A 23 -10.29 17.10 14.71
CA ILE A 23 -10.13 18.01 13.56
C ILE A 23 -11.49 18.26 12.90
N ILE A 24 -12.29 17.20 12.71
CA ILE A 24 -13.63 17.31 12.12
C ILE A 24 -14.57 18.13 13.02
N GLN A 25 -14.61 17.84 14.32
CA GLN A 25 -15.43 18.60 15.28
C GLN A 25 -15.10 20.09 15.25
N LEU A 26 -13.81 20.45 15.30
CA LEU A 26 -13.39 21.84 15.25
C LEU A 26 -13.78 22.50 13.91
N SER A 27 -13.68 21.77 12.81
CA SER A 27 -14.07 22.27 11.49
C SER A 27 -15.58 22.52 11.38
N ILE A 28 -16.40 21.71 12.04
CA ILE A 28 -17.85 21.92 12.09
C ILE A 28 -18.19 23.12 12.96
N SER A 29 -17.54 23.28 14.11
CA SER A 29 -17.85 24.37 15.06
C SER A 29 -17.29 25.73 14.67
N HIS A 30 -16.15 25.78 13.98
CA HIS A 30 -15.41 27.02 13.70
C HIS A 30 -15.23 27.33 12.21
N GLY A 31 -15.79 26.49 11.33
CA GLY A 31 -15.67 26.64 9.89
C GLY A 31 -14.54 25.81 9.27
N VAL A 32 -14.59 25.71 7.94
CA VAL A 32 -13.70 24.87 7.14
C VAL A 32 -12.39 25.60 6.84
N CYS A 33 -11.28 24.89 6.96
CA CYS A 33 -9.94 25.34 6.55
C CYS A 33 -9.20 24.21 5.81
N GLU A 34 -7.96 24.44 5.41
CA GLU A 34 -7.15 23.43 4.70
C GLU A 34 -6.98 22.13 5.50
N SER A 35 -6.75 22.21 6.82
CA SER A 35 -6.65 21.03 7.70
C SER A 35 -7.97 20.25 7.79
N THR A 36 -9.11 20.88 7.49
CA THR A 36 -10.40 20.16 7.40
C THR A 36 -10.36 19.10 6.30
N ALA A 37 -9.72 19.38 5.16
CA ALA A 37 -9.58 18.39 4.12
C ALA A 37 -8.74 17.18 4.57
N PHE A 38 -7.66 17.43 5.32
CA PHE A 38 -6.88 16.35 5.93
C PHE A 38 -7.74 15.51 6.88
N GLY A 39 -8.50 16.16 7.77
CA GLY A 39 -9.42 15.48 8.68
C GLY A 39 -10.41 14.56 7.95
N PHE A 40 -11.08 15.05 6.90
CA PHE A 40 -12.01 14.23 6.12
C PHE A 40 -11.33 13.14 5.29
N ALA A 41 -10.12 13.38 4.76
CA ALA A 41 -9.36 12.35 4.07
C ALA A 41 -8.94 11.21 5.01
N ALA A 42 -8.42 11.54 6.19
CA ALA A 42 -8.06 10.55 7.20
C ALA A 42 -9.31 9.81 7.73
N TYR A 43 -10.43 10.51 7.92
CA TYR A 43 -11.70 9.91 8.31
C TYR A 43 -12.24 8.95 7.24
N SER A 44 -12.11 9.29 5.96
CA SER A 44 -12.49 8.39 4.87
C SER A 44 -11.69 7.07 4.89
N ALA A 45 -10.39 7.14 5.23
CA ALA A 45 -9.57 5.94 5.41
C ALA A 45 -10.02 5.10 6.61
N LEU A 46 -10.43 5.73 7.72
CA LEU A 46 -11.01 5.03 8.88
C LEU A 46 -12.32 4.32 8.52
N LEU A 47 -13.22 4.99 7.78
CA LEU A 47 -14.48 4.39 7.32
C LEU A 47 -14.23 3.18 6.41
N SER A 48 -13.29 3.29 5.48
CA SER A 48 -12.91 2.16 4.63
C SER A 48 -12.39 0.98 5.47
N ARG A 49 -11.59 1.26 6.52
CA ARG A 49 -11.04 0.23 7.41
C ARG A 49 -12.13 -0.58 8.12
N ILE A 50 -13.20 0.08 8.59
CA ILE A 50 -14.32 -0.60 9.24
C ILE A 50 -15.32 -1.21 8.24
N GLY A 51 -15.06 -1.05 6.94
CA GLY A 51 -15.84 -1.67 5.86
C GLY A 51 -16.95 -0.79 5.29
N ASP A 52 -17.07 0.46 5.73
CA ASP A 52 -18.03 1.43 5.19
C ASP A 52 -17.43 2.14 3.96
N VAL A 53 -17.34 1.40 2.85
CA VAL A 53 -16.74 1.88 1.60
C VAL A 53 -17.54 3.02 0.98
N HIS A 54 -18.86 2.98 1.12
CA HIS A 54 -19.72 4.02 0.55
C HIS A 54 -19.45 5.38 1.18
N ASN A 55 -19.49 5.47 2.52
CA ASN A 55 -19.18 6.73 3.19
C ASN A 55 -17.71 7.10 3.06
N ALA A 56 -16.79 6.12 3.04
CA ALA A 56 -15.39 6.39 2.74
C ALA A 56 -15.23 7.11 1.39
N TYR A 57 -15.88 6.62 0.33
CA TYR A 57 -15.85 7.26 -0.98
C TYR A 57 -16.44 8.68 -0.95
N LYS A 58 -17.58 8.85 -0.28
CA LYS A 58 -18.24 10.15 -0.13
C LYS A 58 -17.34 11.18 0.56
N TYR A 59 -16.81 10.87 1.74
CA TYR A 59 -15.96 11.79 2.50
C TYR A 59 -14.57 11.98 1.89
N GLY A 60 -14.06 10.98 1.17
CA GLY A 60 -12.83 11.11 0.41
C GLY A 60 -12.95 12.12 -0.74
N ASN A 61 -14.06 12.09 -1.48
CA ASN A 61 -14.34 13.11 -2.50
C ASN A 61 -14.61 14.49 -1.87
N PHE A 62 -15.30 14.53 -0.72
CA PHE A 62 -15.51 15.78 0.00
C PHE A 62 -14.19 16.44 0.42
N ALA A 63 -13.21 15.67 0.89
CA ALA A 63 -11.87 16.18 1.17
C ALA A 63 -11.22 16.81 -0.08
N LEU A 64 -11.33 16.18 -1.24
CA LEU A 64 -10.83 16.73 -2.51
C LEU A 64 -11.58 18.00 -2.94
N ASP A 65 -12.89 18.09 -2.68
CA ASP A 65 -13.67 19.29 -2.97
C ASP A 65 -13.25 20.47 -2.09
N ILE A 66 -13.01 20.24 -0.79
CA ILE A 66 -12.48 21.26 0.12
C ILE A 66 -11.14 21.77 -0.39
N MET A 67 -10.22 20.87 -0.71
CA MET A 67 -8.90 21.23 -1.25
C MET A 67 -8.99 22.09 -2.53
N ARG A 68 -9.93 21.77 -3.42
CA ARG A 68 -10.17 22.58 -4.63
C ARG A 68 -10.69 23.98 -4.31
N ARG A 69 -11.63 24.10 -3.36
CA ARG A 69 -12.22 25.38 -2.95
C ARG A 69 -11.24 26.28 -2.22
N MET A 70 -10.33 25.70 -1.43
CA MET A 70 -9.31 26.44 -0.68
C MET A 70 -8.10 26.83 -1.54
N HIS A 71 -8.07 26.44 -2.82
CA HIS A 71 -6.92 26.63 -3.71
C HIS A 71 -5.59 26.04 -3.21
N ALA A 72 -5.64 25.12 -2.24
CA ALA A 72 -4.47 24.61 -1.53
C ALA A 72 -3.82 23.40 -2.21
N ARG A 73 -3.59 23.46 -3.53
CA ARG A 73 -3.07 22.32 -4.32
C ARG A 73 -1.76 21.73 -3.79
N GLU A 74 -0.94 22.58 -3.20
CA GLU A 74 0.33 22.25 -2.55
C GLU A 74 0.19 21.19 -1.44
N LYS A 75 -0.99 21.06 -0.80
CA LYS A 75 -1.24 20.06 0.24
C LYS A 75 -1.86 18.76 -0.28
N TYR A 76 -2.06 18.59 -1.60
CA TYR A 76 -2.63 17.36 -2.18
C TYR A 76 -1.82 16.13 -1.78
N CYS A 77 -0.49 16.24 -1.84
CA CYS A 77 0.43 15.17 -1.46
C CYS A 77 0.21 14.62 -0.04
N ARG A 78 -0.38 15.40 0.87
CA ARG A 78 -0.63 15.00 2.27
C ARG A 78 -1.89 14.17 2.46
N ILE A 79 -2.92 14.38 1.64
CA ILE A 79 -4.20 13.68 1.76
C ILE A 79 -4.31 12.50 0.80
N TYR A 80 -3.65 12.59 -0.36
CA TYR A 80 -3.70 11.58 -1.41
C TYR A 80 -3.29 10.20 -0.95
N PRO A 81 -2.22 10.03 -0.13
CA PRO A 81 -1.85 8.72 0.36
C PRO A 81 -3.02 8.00 1.03
N PHE A 82 -3.80 8.67 1.89
CA PHE A 82 -5.00 8.10 2.53
C PHE A 82 -6.10 7.72 1.53
N LEU A 83 -6.38 8.62 0.59
CA LEU A 83 -7.46 8.45 -0.38
C LEU A 83 -7.16 7.30 -1.34
N PHE A 84 -5.95 7.26 -1.89
CA PHE A 84 -5.56 6.27 -2.87
C PHE A 84 -5.29 4.91 -2.24
N SER A 85 -4.69 4.83 -1.06
CA SER A 85 -4.44 3.53 -0.45
C SER A 85 -5.70 2.81 0.01
N SER A 86 -6.68 3.57 0.51
CA SER A 86 -7.73 2.99 1.34
C SER A 86 -9.12 3.15 0.72
N VAL A 87 -9.34 4.19 -0.09
CA VAL A 87 -10.68 4.53 -0.59
C VAL A 87 -10.78 4.23 -2.08
N PHE A 88 -9.97 4.88 -2.90
CA PHE A 88 -10.16 4.85 -4.35
C PHE A 88 -9.86 3.49 -4.97
N LEU A 89 -8.97 2.67 -4.41
CA LEU A 89 -8.77 1.29 -4.89
C LEU A 89 -9.98 0.37 -4.64
N ARG A 90 -10.90 0.75 -3.74
CA ARG A 90 -12.13 0.01 -3.42
C ARG A 90 -13.39 0.60 -4.06
N SER A 91 -13.26 1.68 -4.84
CA SER A 91 -14.42 2.33 -5.47
C SER A 91 -14.17 2.70 -6.94
N ASN A 92 -12.93 2.99 -7.32
CA ASN A 92 -12.54 3.43 -8.65
C ASN A 92 -11.67 2.39 -9.35
N ARG A 93 -11.54 2.50 -10.69
CA ARG A 93 -10.58 1.68 -11.45
C ARG A 93 -9.17 2.07 -11.02
N MET A 94 -8.31 1.10 -10.72
CA MET A 94 -6.94 1.40 -10.32
C MET A 94 -6.18 2.26 -11.36
N HIS A 95 -6.40 2.02 -12.65
CA HIS A 95 -5.79 2.80 -13.73
C HIS A 95 -6.21 4.29 -13.72
N SER A 96 -7.46 4.61 -13.37
CA SER A 96 -7.91 6.01 -13.33
C SER A 96 -7.28 6.83 -12.19
N CYS A 97 -6.54 6.17 -11.29
CA CYS A 97 -5.87 6.81 -10.18
C CYS A 97 -4.44 7.26 -10.50
N LEU A 98 -3.84 6.76 -11.59
CA LEU A 98 -2.42 6.96 -11.89
C LEU A 98 -2.06 8.44 -12.09
N ASP A 99 -2.81 9.13 -12.94
CA ASP A 99 -2.55 10.53 -13.27
C ASP A 99 -2.72 11.43 -12.05
N THR A 100 -3.75 11.16 -11.24
CA THR A 100 -4.05 11.93 -10.02
C THR A 100 -2.95 11.74 -8.97
N VAL A 101 -2.48 10.51 -8.74
CA VAL A 101 -1.37 10.27 -7.80
C VAL A 101 -0.07 10.94 -8.29
N LEU A 102 0.20 10.92 -9.59
CA LEU A 102 1.37 11.56 -10.17
C LEU A 102 1.27 13.10 -10.10
N GLU A 103 0.08 13.66 -10.26
CA GLU A 103 -0.18 15.09 -10.05
C GLU A 103 0.11 15.49 -8.60
N ALA A 104 -0.37 14.73 -7.61
CA ALA A 104 -0.08 15.03 -6.20
C ALA A 104 1.40 14.95 -5.86
N HIS A 105 2.14 14.02 -6.47
CA HIS A 105 3.60 14.01 -6.37
C HIS A 105 4.20 15.33 -6.88
N ARG A 106 3.83 15.79 -8.08
CA ARG A 106 4.32 17.05 -8.68
C ARG A 106 3.94 18.27 -7.85
N GLU A 107 2.71 18.35 -7.36
CA GLU A 107 2.27 19.47 -6.51
C GLU A 107 2.98 19.47 -5.16
N GLY A 108 3.26 18.29 -4.59
CA GLY A 108 4.08 18.17 -3.38
C GLY A 108 5.51 18.66 -3.57
N LEU A 109 6.13 18.40 -4.72
CA LEU A 109 7.46 18.93 -5.04
C LEU A 109 7.44 20.46 -5.14
N LYS A 110 6.45 21.04 -5.83
CA LYS A 110 6.27 22.50 -5.93
C LYS A 110 6.07 23.15 -4.56
N ALA A 111 5.39 22.45 -3.65
CA ALA A 111 5.14 22.86 -2.28
C ALA A 111 6.38 22.78 -1.37
N GLY A 112 7.44 22.10 -1.81
CA GLY A 112 8.59 21.75 -0.97
C GLY A 112 8.33 20.59 0.01
N ASP A 113 7.16 19.94 -0.05
CA ASP A 113 6.87 18.73 0.74
C ASP A 113 7.37 17.48 0.02
N VAL A 114 8.70 17.38 -0.07
CA VAL A 114 9.40 16.32 -0.79
C VAL A 114 9.07 14.93 -0.21
N THR A 115 8.89 14.83 1.11
CA THR A 115 8.56 13.57 1.78
C THR A 115 7.21 13.05 1.29
N CYS A 116 6.16 13.87 1.33
CA CYS A 116 4.83 13.46 0.85
C CYS A 116 4.81 13.25 -0.66
N ALA A 117 5.55 14.06 -1.42
CA ALA A 117 5.73 13.85 -2.86
C ALA A 117 6.34 12.48 -3.15
N THR A 118 7.40 12.09 -2.43
CA THR A 118 8.07 10.80 -2.60
C THR A 118 7.13 9.65 -2.24
N ILE A 119 6.35 9.78 -1.16
CA ILE A 119 5.31 8.79 -0.82
C ILE A 119 4.31 8.63 -1.97
N CYS A 120 3.83 9.72 -2.57
CA CYS A 120 2.94 9.66 -3.73
C CYS A 120 3.61 8.94 -4.92
N ALA A 121 4.89 9.21 -5.20
CA ALA A 121 5.64 8.49 -6.23
C ALA A 121 5.74 6.98 -5.94
N THR A 122 5.97 6.57 -4.68
CA THR A 122 5.99 5.14 -4.33
C THR A 122 4.63 4.46 -4.53
N ILE A 123 3.54 5.16 -4.23
CA ILE A 123 2.17 4.69 -4.47
C ILE A 123 1.91 4.58 -5.97
N TYR A 124 2.33 5.58 -6.75
CA TYR A 124 2.22 5.58 -8.20
C TYR A 124 2.88 4.33 -8.80
N CYS A 125 4.15 4.06 -8.48
CA CYS A 125 4.87 2.89 -9.00
C CYS A 125 4.16 1.58 -8.66
N ASN A 126 3.65 1.47 -7.44
CA ASN A 126 2.87 0.33 -6.97
C ASN A 126 1.58 0.13 -7.78
N ILE A 127 0.81 1.18 -8.03
CA ILE A 127 -0.40 1.11 -8.85
C ILE A 127 -0.04 0.82 -10.30
N ALA A 128 1.03 1.44 -10.82
CA ALA A 128 1.49 1.31 -12.18
C ALA A 128 1.90 -0.14 -12.49
N PHE A 129 2.61 -0.81 -11.59
CA PHE A 129 2.93 -2.23 -11.71
C PHE A 129 1.69 -3.11 -11.91
N ARG A 130 0.60 -2.81 -11.21
CA ARG A 130 -0.65 -3.58 -11.25
C ARG A 130 -1.55 -3.27 -12.45
N CYS A 131 -1.36 -2.11 -13.07
CA CYS A 131 -2.29 -1.57 -14.06
C CYS A 131 -1.67 -1.35 -15.45
N LYS A 132 -0.38 -1.07 -15.53
CA LYS A 132 0.29 -0.76 -16.80
C LYS A 132 0.62 -2.06 -17.53
N LYS A 133 0.36 -2.04 -18.84
CA LYS A 133 0.45 -3.22 -19.69
C LYS A 133 1.89 -3.69 -19.97
N LYS A 134 2.91 -2.86 -19.75
CA LYS A 134 4.31 -3.18 -20.10
C LYS A 134 5.23 -2.89 -18.91
N LEU A 135 5.89 -3.93 -18.41
CA LEU A 135 6.85 -3.83 -17.28
C LEU A 135 8.00 -2.86 -17.57
N ALA A 136 8.47 -2.78 -18.82
CA ALA A 136 9.51 -1.84 -19.24
C ALA A 136 9.13 -0.37 -18.99
N LEU A 137 7.85 0.00 -19.14
CA LEU A 137 7.40 1.36 -18.85
C LEU A 137 7.43 1.64 -17.34
N VAL A 138 6.99 0.67 -16.53
CA VAL A 138 7.04 0.79 -15.07
C VAL A 138 8.49 0.88 -14.57
N LYS A 139 9.41 0.09 -15.17
CA LYS A 139 10.84 0.16 -14.86
C LYS A 139 11.43 1.53 -15.18
N LYS A 140 11.05 2.12 -16.32
CA LYS A 140 11.46 3.47 -16.69
C LYS A 140 11.01 4.48 -15.62
N ASP A 141 9.73 4.47 -15.26
CA ASP A 141 9.18 5.36 -14.24
C ASP A 141 9.89 5.21 -12.88
N LEU A 142 10.14 3.97 -12.45
CA LEU A 142 10.91 3.68 -11.23
C LEU A 142 12.32 4.26 -11.29
N THR A 143 12.98 4.17 -12.45
CA THR A 143 14.34 4.69 -12.62
C THR A 143 14.36 6.22 -12.58
N ASP A 144 13.41 6.87 -13.24
CA ASP A 144 13.32 8.33 -13.28
C ASP A 144 12.95 8.90 -11.90
N LEU A 145 11.91 8.36 -11.26
CA LEU A 145 11.48 8.78 -9.92
C LEU A 145 12.50 8.42 -8.83
N GLY A 146 13.25 7.32 -8.99
CA GLY A 146 14.31 6.95 -8.07
C GLY A 146 15.53 7.87 -8.14
N ARG A 147 15.89 8.33 -9.34
CA ARG A 147 16.90 9.39 -9.51
C ARG A 147 16.47 10.68 -8.81
N GLU A 148 15.20 11.05 -8.95
CA GLU A 148 14.64 12.23 -8.31
C GLU A 148 14.66 12.10 -6.77
N ALA A 149 14.20 10.98 -6.22
CA ALA A 149 14.23 10.73 -4.79
C ALA A 149 15.65 10.82 -4.19
N LYS A 150 16.67 10.36 -4.94
CA LYS A 150 18.07 10.50 -4.55
C LYS A 150 18.54 11.96 -4.55
N VAL A 151 18.17 12.76 -5.56
CA VAL A 151 18.50 14.19 -5.62
C VAL A 151 17.96 14.92 -4.37
N TYR A 152 16.75 14.56 -3.93
CA TYR A 152 16.13 15.16 -2.75
C TYR A 152 16.43 14.46 -1.41
N ARG A 153 17.39 13.52 -1.38
CA ARG A 153 17.80 12.78 -0.16
C ARG A 153 16.65 12.01 0.52
N GLN A 154 15.76 11.42 -0.27
CA GLN A 154 14.61 10.62 0.17
C GLN A 154 14.83 9.12 0.00
N GLU A 155 16.08 8.66 -0.02
CA GLU A 155 16.44 7.25 -0.25
C GLU A 155 15.75 6.32 0.74
N SER A 156 15.62 6.72 2.01
CA SER A 156 14.94 5.89 3.03
C SER A 156 13.47 5.60 2.69
N THR A 157 12.75 6.59 2.16
CA THR A 157 11.36 6.41 1.70
C THR A 157 11.33 5.62 0.39
N TRP A 158 12.28 5.90 -0.51
CA TRP A 158 12.36 5.24 -1.81
C TRP A 158 12.74 3.76 -1.71
N ASN A 159 13.54 3.37 -0.71
CA ASN A 159 13.95 1.98 -0.50
C ASN A 159 12.75 1.03 -0.40
N LEU A 160 11.57 1.52 -0.01
CA LEU A 160 10.33 0.73 0.03
C LEU A 160 9.85 0.22 -1.34
N VAL A 161 10.29 0.83 -2.46
CA VAL A 161 10.00 0.33 -3.81
C VAL A 161 11.10 -0.55 -4.40
N TYR A 162 12.22 -0.75 -3.68
CA TYR A 162 13.29 -1.61 -4.15
C TYR A 162 12.84 -3.06 -4.43
N PRO A 163 12.02 -3.71 -3.58
CA PRO A 163 11.50 -5.04 -3.89
C PRO A 163 10.67 -5.10 -5.18
N LEU A 164 9.91 -4.05 -5.49
CA LEU A 164 9.15 -3.94 -6.73
C LEU A 164 10.07 -3.87 -7.95
N GLU A 165 11.12 -3.06 -7.87
CA GLU A 165 12.11 -2.95 -8.94
C GLU A 165 12.79 -4.29 -9.23
N GLN A 166 13.18 -5.01 -8.17
CA GLN A 166 13.74 -6.36 -8.31
C GLN A 166 12.74 -7.31 -8.96
N ALA A 167 11.48 -7.34 -8.50
CA ALA A 167 10.45 -8.18 -9.10
C ALA A 167 10.27 -7.91 -10.59
N ILE A 168 10.26 -6.64 -10.99
CA ILE A 168 10.16 -6.25 -12.41
C ILE A 168 11.35 -6.77 -13.21
N LEU A 169 12.59 -6.62 -12.72
CA LEU A 169 13.78 -7.11 -13.41
C LEU A 169 13.74 -8.63 -13.63
N ILE A 170 13.26 -9.38 -12.64
CA ILE A 170 13.11 -10.83 -12.73
C ILE A 170 12.06 -11.21 -13.76
N LEU A 171 10.88 -10.59 -13.68
CA LEU A 171 9.77 -10.86 -14.61
C LEU A 171 10.09 -10.44 -16.05
N MET A 172 11.05 -9.53 -16.25
CA MET A 172 11.59 -9.16 -17.56
C MET A 172 12.71 -10.10 -18.06
N GLY A 173 13.13 -11.09 -17.26
CA GLY A 173 14.22 -12.01 -17.61
C GLY A 173 15.61 -11.37 -17.54
N HIS A 174 15.76 -10.25 -16.81
CA HIS A 174 17.04 -9.52 -16.69
C HIS A 174 17.84 -9.90 -15.44
N ALA A 175 17.39 -10.88 -14.64
CA ALA A 175 18.08 -11.33 -13.43
C ALA A 175 18.33 -12.85 -13.49
N ASN A 176 19.60 -13.27 -13.59
CA ASN A 176 20.02 -14.68 -13.69
C ASN A 176 19.94 -15.43 -12.35
N ARG A 177 20.01 -14.71 -11.22
CA ARG A 177 19.80 -15.22 -9.86
C ARG A 177 19.23 -14.07 -9.03
N PRO A 178 17.94 -14.07 -8.71
CA PRO A 178 17.38 -12.90 -8.07
C PRO A 178 17.77 -12.85 -6.59
N ILE A 179 18.38 -11.74 -6.17
CA ILE A 179 18.52 -11.39 -4.74
C ILE A 179 17.16 -11.45 -4.04
N LEU A 180 16.08 -11.20 -4.80
CA LEU A 180 14.72 -11.36 -4.31
C LEU A 180 14.40 -12.82 -3.95
N LEU A 181 14.89 -13.85 -4.63
CA LEU A 181 14.57 -15.25 -4.33
C LEU A 181 15.56 -15.92 -3.36
N ASP A 182 16.74 -15.33 -3.16
CA ASP A 182 17.67 -15.75 -2.12
C ASP A 182 17.10 -15.39 -0.75
N GLY A 183 16.48 -16.37 -0.09
CA GLY A 183 15.88 -16.21 1.24
C GLY A 183 16.86 -15.81 2.35
N ASP A 184 18.16 -15.81 2.06
CA ASP A 184 19.26 -15.37 2.93
C ASP A 184 19.65 -13.89 2.69
N ALA A 185 19.15 -13.25 1.63
CA ALA A 185 19.34 -11.82 1.37
C ALA A 185 18.42 -10.91 2.22
N ILE A 186 17.66 -11.51 3.13
CA ILE A 186 16.88 -10.80 4.13
C ILE A 186 17.89 -10.13 5.07
N PRO A 187 17.88 -8.79 5.23
CA PRO A 187 18.71 -8.13 6.23
C PRO A 187 18.47 -8.81 7.58
N ASP A 188 19.53 -9.29 8.21
CA ASP A 188 19.47 -10.08 9.45
C ASP A 188 18.47 -9.41 10.41
N GLU A 189 17.38 -10.14 10.74
CA GLU A 189 16.32 -9.60 11.58
C GLU A 189 16.83 -9.21 12.99
N SER A 190 18.01 -9.70 13.37
CA SER A 190 18.53 -9.72 14.74
C SER A 190 19.64 -8.72 15.04
N SER A 191 20.54 -8.39 14.10
CA SER A 191 21.85 -7.84 14.49
C SER A 191 21.86 -6.36 14.89
N ASP A 192 20.87 -5.55 14.50
CA ASP A 192 20.90 -4.08 14.71
C ASP A 192 19.64 -3.49 15.37
N ARG A 193 18.64 -4.29 15.74
CA ARG A 193 17.35 -3.76 16.25
C ARG A 193 17.46 -3.04 17.59
N HIS A 194 18.34 -3.49 18.48
CA HIS A 194 18.48 -2.90 19.83
C HIS A 194 19.01 -1.47 19.83
N ASN A 195 19.73 -1.06 18.78
CA ASN A 195 20.32 0.29 18.65
C ASN A 195 19.56 1.18 17.64
N MET A 196 18.43 0.70 17.12
CA MET A 196 17.71 1.35 16.05
C MET A 196 16.62 2.28 16.61
N THR A 197 16.57 3.54 16.16
CA THR A 197 15.43 4.42 16.45
C THR A 197 14.11 3.80 15.95
N ASN A 198 13.00 4.04 16.66
CA ASN A 198 11.66 3.53 16.31
C ASN A 198 11.24 3.76 14.83
N ALA A 199 11.66 4.86 14.21
CA ALA A 199 11.34 5.15 12.81
C ALA A 199 12.11 4.27 11.81
N LYS A 200 13.40 4.01 12.08
CA LYS A 200 14.25 3.14 11.25
C LYS A 200 13.83 1.68 11.36
N SER A 201 13.48 1.21 12.56
CA SER A 201 12.95 -0.16 12.74
C SER A 201 11.61 -0.34 12.03
N ALA A 202 10.71 0.65 12.12
CA ALA A 202 9.44 0.62 11.39
C ALA A 202 9.63 0.58 9.86
N ASN A 203 10.60 1.31 9.30
CA ASN A 203 10.88 1.26 7.86
C ASN A 203 11.51 -0.08 7.43
N ALA A 204 12.38 -0.67 8.25
CA ALA A 204 12.93 -2.00 7.99
C ALA A 204 11.82 -3.06 7.98
N ASP A 205 10.92 -3.01 8.96
CA ASP A 205 9.75 -3.89 9.03
C ASP A 205 8.84 -3.75 7.78
N ARG A 206 8.58 -2.52 7.32
CA ARG A 206 7.81 -2.30 6.09
C ARG A 206 8.50 -2.87 4.87
N LEU A 207 9.81 -2.65 4.74
CA LEU A 207 10.60 -3.17 3.62
C LEU A 207 10.51 -4.70 3.55
N LEU A 208 10.59 -5.39 4.69
CA LEU A 208 10.45 -6.84 4.76
C LEU A 208 9.09 -7.32 4.27
N VAL A 209 8.00 -6.65 4.64
CA VAL A 209 6.65 -7.03 4.15
C VAL A 209 6.58 -6.88 2.63
N PHE A 210 7.11 -5.80 2.06
CA PHE A 210 7.17 -5.63 0.61
C PHE A 210 8.05 -6.70 -0.05
N LEU A 211 9.19 -7.04 0.54
CA LEU A 211 10.09 -8.09 0.08
C LEU A 211 9.36 -9.44 0.00
N TYR A 212 8.76 -9.87 1.11
CA TYR A 212 8.02 -11.12 1.19
C TYR A 212 6.85 -11.14 0.19
N TYR A 213 6.10 -10.04 0.05
CA TYR A 213 5.04 -9.95 -0.95
C TYR A 213 5.53 -10.22 -2.38
N PHE A 214 6.61 -9.55 -2.81
CA PHE A 214 7.12 -9.74 -4.16
C PHE A 214 7.78 -11.10 -4.35
N GLN A 215 8.37 -11.68 -3.30
CA GLN A 215 8.83 -13.07 -3.32
C GLN A 215 7.68 -14.05 -3.54
N VAL A 216 6.56 -13.90 -2.82
CA VAL A 216 5.36 -14.74 -3.03
C VAL A 216 4.87 -14.62 -4.46
N LEU A 217 4.77 -13.39 -4.99
CA LEU A 217 4.31 -13.14 -6.35
C LEU A 217 5.20 -13.82 -7.39
N VAL A 218 6.52 -13.61 -7.30
CA VAL A 218 7.49 -14.14 -8.26
C VAL A 218 7.55 -15.67 -8.15
N ALA A 219 7.67 -16.22 -6.93
CA ALA A 219 7.70 -17.66 -6.71
C ALA A 219 6.46 -18.36 -7.27
N TYR A 220 5.27 -17.78 -7.05
CA TYR A 220 4.02 -18.31 -7.62
C TYR A 220 4.01 -18.26 -9.16
N ILE A 221 4.47 -17.16 -9.78
CA ILE A 221 4.53 -17.03 -11.25
C ILE A 221 5.47 -18.06 -11.87
N PHE A 222 6.57 -18.40 -11.19
CA PHE A 222 7.54 -19.41 -11.65
C PHE A 222 7.24 -20.85 -11.13
N ASP A 223 6.04 -21.08 -10.55
CA ASP A 223 5.58 -22.37 -10.01
C ASP A 223 6.43 -22.97 -8.86
N ASP A 224 7.23 -22.13 -8.18
CA ASP A 224 7.90 -22.50 -6.93
C ASP A 224 6.94 -22.33 -5.74
N ILE A 225 5.99 -23.27 -5.64
CA ILE A 225 4.94 -23.23 -4.61
C ILE A 225 5.52 -23.38 -3.20
N GLU A 226 6.60 -24.14 -3.02
CA GLU A 226 7.24 -24.32 -1.72
C GLU A 226 7.79 -23.00 -1.18
N LEU A 227 8.54 -22.26 -2.02
CA LEU A 227 9.01 -20.93 -1.68
C LEU A 227 7.85 -19.96 -1.47
N ALA A 228 6.83 -19.99 -2.33
CA ALA A 228 5.68 -19.10 -2.21
C ALA A 228 4.94 -19.29 -0.87
N ILE A 229 4.74 -20.55 -0.43
CA ILE A 229 4.14 -20.86 0.88
C ILE A 229 5.04 -20.39 2.02
N LYS A 230 6.34 -20.68 1.96
CA LYS A 230 7.31 -20.24 2.99
C LYS A 230 7.26 -18.72 3.18
N MET A 231 7.20 -17.95 2.09
CA MET A 231 7.20 -16.49 2.14
C MET A 231 5.84 -15.91 2.54
N VAL A 232 4.74 -16.60 2.22
CA VAL A 232 3.41 -16.29 2.75
C VAL A 232 3.37 -16.40 4.27
N GLU A 233 3.90 -17.48 4.85
CA GLU A 233 3.93 -17.66 6.30
C GLU A 233 4.71 -16.53 6.97
N LYS A 234 5.85 -16.13 6.39
CA LYS A 234 6.61 -14.97 6.85
C LYS A 234 5.82 -13.65 6.77
N CYS A 235 4.99 -13.46 5.74
CA CYS A 235 4.09 -12.30 5.67
C CYS A 235 3.06 -12.30 6.81
N ILE A 236 2.51 -13.46 7.15
CA ILE A 236 1.50 -13.63 8.21
C ILE A 236 2.13 -13.36 9.58
N GLU A 237 3.26 -14.00 9.88
CA GLU A 237 4.02 -13.80 11.12
C GLU A 237 4.37 -12.31 11.31
N MET A 238 4.84 -11.67 10.25
CA MET A 238 5.13 -10.24 10.27
C MET A 238 3.87 -9.42 10.57
N ASP A 239 2.74 -9.68 9.91
CA ASP A 239 1.49 -8.97 10.21
C ASP A 239 1.00 -9.20 11.65
N GLU A 240 1.19 -10.38 12.22
CA GLU A 240 0.89 -10.61 13.63
C GLU A 240 1.77 -9.77 14.55
N ARG A 241 3.06 -9.65 14.24
CA ARG A 241 4.04 -8.88 15.01
C ARG A 241 3.79 -7.37 14.96
N ILE A 242 3.67 -6.80 13.76
CA ILE A 242 3.63 -5.34 13.57
C ILE A 242 2.24 -4.81 13.19
N SER A 243 1.26 -5.71 12.99
CA SER A 243 -0.10 -5.36 12.55
C SER A 243 -0.10 -4.47 11.32
N PHE A 244 0.78 -4.73 10.35
CA PHE A 244 0.99 -3.85 9.20
C PHE A 244 -0.27 -3.71 8.32
N PHE A 245 -0.96 -4.83 8.09
CA PHE A 245 -2.25 -4.91 7.40
C PHE A 245 -3.41 -4.60 8.36
N LYS A 246 -3.35 -5.06 9.62
CA LYS A 246 -4.41 -4.86 10.64
C LYS A 246 -4.56 -3.41 11.11
N ARG A 247 -3.46 -2.65 11.26
CA ARG A 247 -3.47 -1.23 11.65
C ARG A 247 -3.77 -0.29 10.48
N GLY A 248 -3.87 -0.81 9.26
CA GLY A 248 -4.26 -0.01 8.11
C GLY A 248 -3.30 1.15 7.84
N SER A 249 -1.99 0.89 7.88
CA SER A 249 -1.04 1.89 7.37
C SER A 249 -1.40 2.23 5.93
N ILE A 250 -1.13 3.46 5.50
CA ILE A 250 -1.37 3.92 4.12
C ILE A 250 -0.79 2.90 3.12
N GLN A 251 0.40 2.37 3.34
CA GLN A 251 0.98 1.37 2.43
C GLN A 251 0.40 -0.05 2.64
N GLY A 252 -0.09 -0.36 3.83
CA GLY A 252 -0.66 -1.66 4.19
C GLY A 252 -1.96 -2.01 3.48
N PHE A 253 -2.82 -1.03 3.15
CA PHE A 253 -4.12 -1.34 2.54
C PHE A 253 -4.03 -1.91 1.12
N VAL A 254 -3.21 -1.30 0.25
CA VAL A 254 -3.01 -1.78 -1.12
C VAL A 254 -2.47 -3.20 -1.08
N LEU A 255 -1.44 -3.40 -0.27
CA LEU A 255 -0.73 -4.66 -0.13
C LEU A 255 -1.61 -5.75 0.49
N ASN A 256 -2.51 -5.41 1.44
CA ASN A 256 -3.42 -6.36 2.08
C ASN A 256 -4.36 -7.04 1.07
N SER A 257 -4.93 -6.29 0.14
CA SER A 257 -5.83 -6.86 -0.87
C SER A 257 -5.10 -7.83 -1.82
N GLU A 258 -3.85 -7.53 -2.14
CA GLU A 258 -3.01 -8.32 -3.03
C GLU A 258 -2.44 -9.55 -2.35
N ILE A 259 -1.94 -9.42 -1.12
CA ILE A 259 -1.43 -10.56 -0.35
C ILE A 259 -2.57 -11.53 -0.02
N THR A 260 -3.79 -11.05 0.25
CA THR A 260 -4.96 -11.92 0.44
C THR A 260 -5.24 -12.75 -0.83
N PHE A 261 -5.12 -12.12 -2.00
CA PHE A 261 -5.30 -12.83 -3.27
C PHE A 261 -4.18 -13.86 -3.52
N LEU A 262 -2.92 -13.47 -3.35
CA LEU A 262 -1.77 -14.38 -3.49
C LEU A 262 -1.83 -15.52 -2.48
N TYR A 263 -2.26 -15.24 -1.25
CA TYR A 263 -2.44 -16.26 -0.21
C TYR A 263 -3.48 -17.30 -0.62
N GLY A 264 -4.58 -16.86 -1.23
CA GLY A 264 -5.57 -17.75 -1.81
C GLY A 264 -4.98 -18.63 -2.92
N LEU A 265 -4.23 -18.03 -3.85
CA LEU A 265 -3.62 -18.74 -4.97
C LEU A 265 -2.60 -19.78 -4.51
N THR A 266 -1.67 -19.41 -3.62
CA THR A 266 -0.65 -20.32 -3.11
C THR A 266 -1.27 -21.44 -2.29
N SER A 267 -2.25 -21.12 -1.43
CA SER A 267 -2.96 -22.14 -0.64
C SER A 267 -3.72 -23.13 -1.53
N LEU A 268 -4.43 -22.65 -2.56
CA LEU A 268 -5.15 -23.54 -3.47
C LEU A 268 -4.18 -24.39 -4.32
N ALA A 269 -3.05 -23.82 -4.75
CA ALA A 269 -2.01 -24.57 -5.45
C ALA A 269 -1.40 -25.66 -4.54
N GLN A 270 -1.10 -25.34 -3.29
CA GLN A 270 -0.59 -26.31 -2.32
C GLN A 270 -1.63 -27.40 -2.02
N ALA A 271 -2.90 -27.04 -1.87
CA ALA A 271 -4.00 -27.98 -1.68
C ALA A 271 -4.14 -28.97 -2.86
N ARG A 272 -3.86 -28.54 -4.09
CA ARG A 272 -3.83 -29.41 -5.27
C ARG A 272 -2.67 -30.41 -5.22
N LYS A 273 -1.51 -30.03 -4.66
CA LYS A 273 -0.32 -30.89 -4.53
C LYS A 273 -0.45 -31.89 -3.36
N THR A 274 -0.88 -31.44 -2.18
CA THR A 274 -0.84 -32.26 -0.94
C THR A 274 -2.19 -32.86 -0.53
N ASN A 275 -3.29 -32.33 -1.07
CA ASN A 275 -4.66 -32.69 -0.68
C ASN A 275 -5.03 -32.42 0.80
N GLU A 276 -4.19 -31.69 1.54
CA GLU A 276 -4.45 -31.37 2.95
C GLU A 276 -5.60 -30.37 3.11
N VAL A 277 -6.45 -30.61 4.11
CA VAL A 277 -7.66 -29.80 4.37
C VAL A 277 -7.32 -28.38 4.80
N ILE A 278 -6.19 -28.17 5.48
CA ILE A 278 -5.77 -26.84 5.96
C ILE A 278 -5.60 -25.84 4.81
N TRP A 279 -4.99 -26.26 3.72
CA TRP A 279 -4.76 -25.40 2.55
C TRP A 279 -6.05 -25.10 1.80
N LYS A 280 -6.98 -26.07 1.71
CA LYS A 280 -8.32 -25.83 1.16
C LYS A 280 -9.07 -24.78 1.96
N ASN A 281 -9.04 -24.88 3.29
CA ASN A 281 -9.71 -23.93 4.18
C ASN A 281 -9.13 -22.51 4.04
N ARG A 282 -7.80 -22.38 4.01
CA ARG A 282 -7.10 -21.10 3.82
C ARG A 282 -7.40 -20.47 2.45
N GLY A 283 -7.44 -21.28 1.39
CA GLY A 283 -7.85 -20.87 0.06
C GLY A 283 -9.28 -20.31 0.04
N HIS A 284 -10.23 -21.06 0.61
CA HIS A 284 -11.63 -20.64 0.70
C HIS A 284 -11.84 -19.39 1.56
N GLU A 285 -11.08 -19.21 2.64
CA GLU A 285 -11.12 -17.99 3.44
C GLU A 285 -10.68 -16.77 2.62
N SER A 286 -9.58 -16.90 1.89
CA SER A 286 -9.06 -15.86 0.99
C SER A 286 -10.08 -15.53 -0.11
N MET A 287 -10.73 -16.54 -0.70
CA MET A 287 -11.82 -16.34 -1.65
C MET A 287 -12.98 -15.52 -1.06
N ARG A 288 -13.40 -15.79 0.18
CA ARG A 288 -14.47 -15.01 0.83
C ARG A 288 -14.07 -13.53 1.00
N LYS A 289 -12.82 -13.27 1.37
CA LYS A 289 -12.29 -11.90 1.50
C LYS A 289 -12.22 -11.19 0.14
N VAL A 290 -11.68 -11.84 -0.90
CA VAL A 290 -11.62 -11.30 -2.26
C VAL A 290 -13.03 -11.08 -2.83
N ARG A 291 -13.99 -11.96 -2.54
CA ARG A 291 -15.39 -11.77 -2.93
C ARG A 291 -16.01 -10.51 -2.33
N LYS A 292 -15.70 -10.18 -1.07
CA LYS A 292 -16.13 -8.91 -0.46
C LYS A 292 -15.52 -7.71 -1.21
N LEU A 293 -14.23 -7.76 -1.52
CA LEU A 293 -13.56 -6.72 -2.31
C LEU A 293 -14.15 -6.59 -3.72
N ALA A 294 -14.52 -7.70 -4.35
CA ALA A 294 -15.18 -7.72 -5.66
C ALA A 294 -16.59 -7.15 -5.63
N LYS A 295 -17.31 -7.24 -4.49
CA LYS A 295 -18.59 -6.52 -4.32
C LYS A 295 -18.37 -5.00 -4.27
N ASP A 296 -17.33 -4.56 -3.56
CA ASP A 296 -17.01 -3.13 -3.44
C ASP A 296 -16.52 -2.53 -4.77
N CYS A 297 -15.60 -3.21 -5.45
CA CYS A 297 -15.07 -2.79 -6.75
C CYS A 297 -14.86 -3.98 -7.71
N PRO A 298 -15.90 -4.39 -8.46
CA PRO A 298 -15.79 -5.51 -9.40
C PRO A 298 -14.67 -5.31 -10.43
N LYS A 299 -14.48 -4.07 -10.87
CA LYS A 299 -13.48 -3.69 -11.88
C LYS A 299 -12.04 -4.04 -11.47
N ASN A 300 -11.74 -4.09 -10.16
CA ASN A 300 -10.39 -4.33 -9.63
C ASN A 300 -10.20 -5.75 -9.08
N TYR A 301 -11.27 -6.44 -8.70
CA TYR A 301 -11.16 -7.72 -7.97
C TYR A 301 -11.97 -8.88 -8.56
N HIS A 302 -12.89 -8.64 -9.51
CA HIS A 302 -13.69 -9.73 -10.08
C HIS A 302 -12.83 -10.75 -10.82
N HIS A 303 -11.86 -10.30 -11.63
CA HIS A 303 -10.92 -11.19 -12.32
C HIS A 303 -10.07 -12.02 -11.35
N LYS A 304 -9.72 -11.47 -10.19
CA LYS A 304 -9.00 -12.19 -9.13
C LYS A 304 -9.87 -13.25 -8.47
N LEU A 305 -11.15 -12.95 -8.24
CA LEU A 305 -12.10 -13.92 -7.72
C LEU A 305 -12.27 -15.10 -8.70
N LEU A 306 -12.44 -14.81 -9.99
CA LEU A 306 -12.56 -15.84 -11.02
C LEU A 306 -11.33 -16.75 -11.07
N LEU A 307 -10.13 -16.18 -10.93
CA LEU A 307 -8.90 -16.98 -10.91
C LEU A 307 -8.77 -17.86 -9.65
N LEU A 308 -9.32 -17.45 -8.51
CA LEU A 308 -9.38 -18.31 -7.33
C LEU A 308 -10.47 -19.40 -7.43
N GLU A 309 -11.49 -19.19 -8.25
CA GLU A 309 -12.59 -20.13 -8.47
C GLU A 309 -12.29 -21.17 -9.57
N ALA A 310 -11.27 -20.91 -10.41
CA ALA A 310 -10.80 -21.79 -11.48
C ALA A 310 -9.90 -22.93 -10.96
#